data_AF-A0A942FH46-F1
#
_entry.id   AF-A0A942FH46-F1
#
_cell.length_a   1.000
_cell.length_b   1.000
_cell.length_c   1.000
_cell.angle_alpha   90.00
_cell.angle_beta   90.00
_cell.angle_gamma   90.00
#
_symmetry.space_group_name_H-M   'P 1'
#
loop_
_entity.id
_entity.type
_entity.pdbx_description
1 polymer ?
#
loop_
_entity_poly.entity_id
_entity_poly.type
_entity_poly.pdbx_seq_one_letter_code
_entity_poly.pdbx_strand_id
1 'polypeptide(L)'
;MKSNARKPYLPIFILLFILFFVFACSTPSWFPIKKGPPHKAKIKELVDKEVIIIDRKEYVKVLNPQASEGGKQPKYLYIPVEEYLAKREAYAAPSLRGEQEKRTSPAATTLSPSPGPEKEALSTSVSVSPVAHLKKKVVIAHFDDRTTSAEETFGDWLAERLMKEMTQRSFQVLFVDYQMVKEFLEKKEGSSSDLDSPKISKMLSEVFGIHAIVLGELSGPYVFTTKGTKGQDETSTAIIKIEMKIIDTFSGKILKTLSAQNAIVPTKERGAFSDEKAKGRAFDLTVSNLSRSLSRELDRLDWFCRVAKVDGEEVYINAGKLSGLRVGDMMEVFQPGSPGERRLMRGKIQISTLFGMDASIGRLIQGKKPDEEDILKLAGREGT
;
A
#
# COMPACT_ATOMS: atom_id res chain seq x y z
N MET A 1 -88.15 29.13 25.99
CA MET A 1 -86.83 29.80 25.91
C MET A 1 -85.84 29.03 26.79
N LYS A 2 -84.61 28.86 26.29
CA LYS A 2 -83.28 28.69 26.95
C LYS A 2 -83.27 28.50 28.49
N SER A 3 -82.42 27.69 29.13
CA SER A 3 -81.04 27.32 28.81
C SER A 3 -80.60 26.07 29.58
N ASN A 4 -79.76 25.28 28.92
CA ASN A 4 -78.99 24.16 29.43
C ASN A 4 -77.71 24.69 30.11
N ALA A 5 -77.40 24.27 31.34
CA ALA A 5 -76.16 24.65 32.04
C ALA A 5 -75.32 23.40 32.34
N ARG A 6 -74.15 23.33 31.70
CA ARG A 6 -73.15 22.25 31.74
C ARG A 6 -72.32 22.31 33.03
N LYS A 7 -71.99 21.14 33.58
CA LYS A 7 -70.93 20.95 34.59
C LYS A 7 -69.53 21.14 33.96
N PRO A 8 -68.54 21.67 34.70
CA PRO A 8 -67.19 21.86 34.20
C PRO A 8 -66.40 20.54 34.27
N TYR A 9 -65.90 20.07 33.13
CA TYR A 9 -64.88 19.02 33.08
C TYR A 9 -63.50 19.69 33.10
N LEU A 10 -62.77 19.45 34.20
CA LEU A 10 -61.33 19.69 34.32
C LEU A 10 -60.59 18.77 33.32
N PRO A 11 -59.50 19.20 32.66
CA PRO A 11 -59.07 18.58 31.42
C PRO A 11 -58.23 17.33 31.69
N ILE A 12 -58.77 16.17 31.29
CA ILE A 12 -58.09 14.87 31.18
C ILE A 12 -56.78 14.96 30.36
N PHE A 13 -56.63 15.99 29.54
CA PHE A 13 -55.42 16.26 28.75
C PHE A 13 -54.15 16.54 29.58
N ILE A 14 -54.26 17.13 30.78
CA ILE A 14 -53.06 17.43 31.60
C ILE A 14 -52.50 16.16 32.24
N LEU A 15 -53.35 15.18 32.56
CA LEU A 15 -52.91 13.90 33.15
C LEU A 15 -52.23 12.99 32.11
N LEU A 16 -52.63 13.09 30.84
CA LEU A 16 -52.06 12.32 29.73
C LEU A 16 -50.70 12.86 29.27
N PHE A 17 -50.43 14.15 29.45
CA PHE A 17 -49.15 14.77 29.08
C PHE A 17 -48.03 14.47 30.09
N ILE A 18 -48.36 14.30 31.37
CA ILE A 18 -47.40 13.95 32.41
C ILE A 18 -46.98 12.47 32.29
N LEU A 19 -47.84 11.58 31.80
CA LEU A 19 -47.50 10.16 31.62
C LEU A 19 -46.49 9.91 30.50
N PHE A 20 -46.34 10.83 29.53
CA PHE A 20 -45.40 10.70 28.42
C PHE A 20 -43.96 11.10 28.78
N PHE A 21 -43.74 11.89 29.84
CA PHE A 21 -42.40 12.34 30.23
C PHE A 21 -41.67 11.41 31.21
N VAL A 22 -42.36 10.45 31.84
CA VAL A 22 -41.74 9.49 32.79
C VAL A 22 -41.16 8.25 32.09
N PHE A 23 -41.41 8.06 30.79
CA PHE A 23 -40.84 6.96 30.00
C PHE A 23 -39.61 7.33 29.17
N ALA A 24 -39.06 8.53 29.37
CA ALA A 24 -37.89 9.03 28.64
C ALA A 24 -36.59 8.95 29.46
N CYS A 25 -36.31 7.86 30.18
CA CYS A 25 -34.97 7.56 30.74
C CYS A 25 -34.85 6.13 31.27
N SER A 26 -35.05 5.13 30.42
CA SER A 26 -34.50 3.78 30.66
C SER A 26 -34.73 2.94 29.41
N THR A 27 -33.73 2.87 28.54
CA THR A 27 -33.67 1.84 27.50
C THR A 27 -33.58 0.48 28.21
N PRO A 28 -34.57 -0.42 28.03
CA PRO A 28 -34.49 -1.76 28.61
C PRO A 28 -33.31 -2.50 27.97
N SER A 29 -32.45 -3.11 28.79
CA SER A 29 -31.27 -3.89 28.38
C SER A 29 -31.59 -5.16 27.58
N TRP A 30 -32.87 -5.38 27.22
CA TRP A 30 -33.34 -6.53 26.45
C TRP A 30 -33.64 -6.21 24.98
N PHE A 31 -33.44 -4.97 24.52
CA PHE A 31 -33.42 -4.71 23.08
C PHE A 31 -32.15 -5.31 22.48
N PRO A 32 -32.25 -6.28 21.55
CA PRO A 32 -31.08 -6.78 20.86
C PRO A 32 -30.60 -5.63 19.97
N ILE A 33 -29.55 -4.95 20.42
CA ILE A 33 -28.67 -4.21 19.52
C ILE A 33 -28.28 -5.25 18.49
N LYS A 34 -28.86 -5.18 17.29
CA LYS A 34 -28.49 -6.03 16.17
C LYS A 34 -27.03 -5.73 15.89
N LYS A 35 -26.13 -6.46 16.56
CA LYS A 35 -24.75 -6.62 16.14
C LYS A 35 -24.90 -7.09 14.70
N GLY A 36 -24.44 -6.27 13.75
CA GLY A 36 -24.45 -6.65 12.34
C GLY A 36 -23.76 -8.01 12.19
N PRO A 37 -23.87 -8.66 11.01
CA PRO A 37 -23.14 -9.90 10.72
C PRO A 37 -21.71 -9.80 11.25
N PRO A 38 -21.15 -10.84 11.90
CA PRO A 38 -19.86 -10.76 12.60
C PRO A 38 -18.76 -10.14 11.73
N HIS A 39 -18.83 -10.35 10.42
CA HIS A 39 -17.98 -9.72 9.42
C HIS A 39 -18.09 -8.19 9.36
N LYS A 40 -19.28 -7.57 9.46
CA LYS A 40 -19.43 -6.10 9.51
C LYS A 40 -18.84 -5.47 10.76
N ALA A 41 -18.91 -6.16 11.90
CA ALA A 41 -18.26 -5.70 13.13
C ALA A 41 -16.73 -5.76 13.00
N LYS A 42 -16.21 -6.86 12.44
CA LYS A 42 -14.79 -7.05 12.09
C LYS A 42 -14.29 -5.93 11.17
N ILE A 43 -15.01 -5.60 10.10
CA ILE A 43 -14.63 -4.51 9.18
C ILE A 43 -14.53 -3.17 9.90
N LYS A 44 -15.51 -2.82 10.74
CA LYS A 44 -15.54 -1.53 11.45
C LYS A 44 -14.33 -1.33 12.36
N GLU A 45 -13.81 -2.40 12.95
CA GLU A 45 -12.68 -2.35 13.87
C GLU A 45 -11.33 -2.33 13.17
N LEU A 46 -11.28 -2.73 11.89
CA LEU A 46 -10.07 -2.81 11.08
C LEU A 46 -9.93 -1.66 10.06
N VAL A 47 -10.87 -0.70 10.04
CA VAL A 47 -10.90 0.40 9.06
C VAL A 47 -9.58 1.18 9.02
N ASP A 48 -8.99 1.46 10.19
CA ASP A 48 -7.76 2.25 10.32
C ASP A 48 -6.50 1.37 10.43
N LYS A 49 -6.61 0.08 10.12
CA LYS A 49 -5.52 -0.90 10.28
C LYS A 49 -5.04 -1.40 8.92
N GLU A 50 -3.74 -1.63 8.81
CA GLU A 50 -3.14 -2.22 7.63
C GLU A 50 -3.41 -3.73 7.64
N VAL A 51 -4.58 -4.14 7.15
CA VAL A 51 -4.90 -5.56 6.95
C VAL A 51 -4.35 -6.03 5.61
N ILE A 52 -3.62 -7.14 5.65
CA ILE A 52 -3.03 -7.82 4.51
C ILE A 52 -3.49 -9.27 4.56
N ILE A 53 -3.84 -9.85 3.41
CA ILE A 53 -4.20 -11.26 3.31
C ILE A 53 -2.94 -12.02 2.87
N ILE A 54 -2.51 -12.99 3.67
CA ILE A 54 -1.35 -13.83 3.41
C ILE A 54 -1.80 -15.28 3.58
N ASP A 55 -1.63 -16.11 2.55
CA ASP A 55 -2.00 -17.53 2.60
C ASP A 55 -3.45 -17.73 3.07
N ARG A 56 -4.35 -16.91 2.50
CA ARG A 56 -5.81 -16.92 2.75
C ARG A 56 -6.21 -16.56 4.19
N LYS A 57 -5.27 -16.12 5.01
CA LYS A 57 -5.49 -15.63 6.37
C LYS A 57 -5.27 -14.13 6.41
N GLU A 58 -6.06 -13.44 7.22
CA GLU A 58 -5.96 -11.99 7.38
C GLU A 58 -4.97 -11.66 8.51
N TYR A 59 -4.07 -10.71 8.26
CA TYR A 59 -3.09 -10.21 9.21
C TYR A 59 -3.20 -8.70 9.36
N VAL A 60 -3.01 -8.19 10.57
CA VAL A 60 -2.85 -6.77 10.86
C VAL A 60 -1.36 -6.47 11.02
N LYS A 61 -0.86 -5.50 10.25
CA LYS A 61 0.47 -4.94 10.49
C LYS A 61 0.42 -4.01 11.69
N VAL A 62 1.33 -4.21 12.63
CA VAL A 62 1.51 -3.36 13.81
C VAL A 62 2.97 -2.95 13.93
N LEU A 63 3.25 -1.81 14.54
CA LEU A 63 4.62 -1.42 14.88
C LEU A 63 5.15 -2.38 15.95
N ASN A 64 6.39 -2.85 15.79
CA ASN A 64 7.04 -3.64 16.81
C ASN A 64 7.57 -2.71 17.91
N PRO A 65 7.02 -2.73 19.14
CA PRO A 65 7.52 -1.88 20.23
C PRO A 65 8.94 -2.26 20.69
N GLN A 66 9.41 -3.45 20.33
CA GLN A 66 10.76 -3.94 20.63
C GLN A 66 11.77 -3.60 19.53
N ALA A 67 11.33 -2.98 18.42
CA ALA A 67 12.24 -2.52 17.38
C ALA A 67 13.00 -1.27 17.85
N SER A 68 14.33 -1.38 17.89
CA SER A 68 15.26 -0.27 18.07
C SER A 68 15.88 0.11 16.73
N GLU A 69 16.21 1.39 16.52
CA GLU A 69 16.98 1.82 15.34
C GLU A 69 18.32 1.06 15.32
N GLY A 70 18.50 0.18 14.32
CA GLY A 70 19.68 -0.67 14.16
C GLY A 70 19.63 -2.07 14.83
N GLY A 71 18.51 -2.45 15.44
CA GLY A 71 18.33 -3.79 16.03
C GLY A 71 18.00 -4.87 14.98
N LYS A 72 18.32 -6.15 15.28
CA LYS A 72 17.94 -7.32 14.43
C LYS A 72 16.43 -7.61 14.38
N GLN A 73 15.62 -6.86 15.12
CA GLN A 73 14.18 -7.10 15.18
C GLN A 73 13.44 -6.34 14.08
N PRO A 74 12.40 -6.96 13.47
CA PRO A 74 11.65 -6.33 12.41
C PRO A 74 10.90 -5.09 12.91
N LYS A 75 10.84 -4.05 12.08
CA LYS A 75 10.12 -2.79 12.37
C LYS A 75 8.62 -2.99 12.57
N TYR A 76 8.04 -3.93 11.85
CA TYR A 76 6.62 -4.25 11.91
C TYR A 76 6.41 -5.73 12.24
N LEU A 77 5.31 -6.04 12.93
CA LEU A 77 4.81 -7.39 13.14
C LEU A 77 3.52 -7.59 12.35
N TYR A 78 3.30 -8.80 11.85
CA TYR A 78 2.08 -9.19 11.14
C TYR A 78 1.32 -10.21 11.97
N ILE A 79 0.24 -9.77 12.60
CA ILE A 79 -0.49 -10.54 13.61
C ILE A 79 -1.81 -11.01 13.00
N PRO A 80 -2.17 -12.31 13.10
CA PRO A 80 -3.48 -12.79 12.64
C PRO A 80 -4.60 -11.93 13.20
N VAL A 81 -5.58 -11.58 12.36
CA VAL A 81 -6.67 -10.69 12.78
C VAL A 81 -7.40 -11.23 14.02
N GLU A 82 -7.59 -12.54 14.11
CA GLU A 82 -8.23 -13.19 15.27
C GLU A 82 -7.43 -12.94 16.56
N GLU A 83 -6.10 -13.02 16.49
CA GLU A 83 -5.22 -12.74 17.63
C GLU A 83 -5.20 -11.24 17.96
N TYR A 84 -5.11 -10.38 16.94
CA TYR A 84 -5.12 -8.93 17.13
C TYR A 84 -6.41 -8.46 17.83
N LEU A 85 -7.57 -8.96 17.38
CA LEU A 85 -8.86 -8.59 17.95
C LEU A 85 -9.01 -9.09 19.39
N ALA A 86 -8.37 -10.20 19.75
CA ALA A 86 -8.36 -10.75 21.11
C ALA A 86 -7.41 -10.01 22.07
N LYS A 87 -6.28 -9.47 21.58
CA LYS A 87 -5.22 -8.86 22.40
C LYS A 87 -4.94 -7.39 22.05
N ARG A 88 -5.97 -6.59 21.76
CA ARG A 88 -5.82 -5.22 21.21
C ARG A 88 -4.93 -4.31 22.04
N GLU A 89 -5.05 -4.37 23.36
CA GLU A 89 -4.33 -3.49 24.28
C GLU A 89 -2.81 -3.71 24.23
N ALA A 90 -2.37 -4.92 23.90
CA ALA A 90 -0.94 -5.24 23.77
C ALA A 90 -0.29 -4.65 22.51
N TYR A 91 -1.10 -4.25 21.53
CA TYR A 91 -0.63 -3.78 20.21
C TYR A 91 -1.11 -2.37 19.85
N ALA A 92 -1.82 -1.70 20.75
CA ALA A 92 -2.15 -0.29 20.60
C ALA A 92 -0.87 0.52 20.80
N ALA A 93 -0.38 1.19 19.75
CA ALA A 93 0.65 2.21 19.91
C ALA A 93 0.13 3.25 20.94
N PRO A 94 0.98 3.77 21.85
CA PRO A 94 0.58 4.87 22.70
C PRO A 94 0.20 6.03 21.79
N SER A 95 -1.10 6.32 21.70
CA SER A 95 -1.61 7.44 20.92
C SER A 95 -0.92 8.71 21.42
N LEU A 96 -0.28 9.46 20.52
CA LEU A 96 0.08 10.87 20.73
C LEU A 96 -1.20 11.65 20.98
N ARG A 97 -1.66 11.63 22.23
CA ARG A 97 -2.78 12.38 22.74
C ARG A 97 -2.20 13.66 23.30
N GLY A 98 -1.91 14.61 22.41
CA GLY A 98 -1.25 15.86 22.78
C GLY A 98 -1.07 16.80 21.61
N GLU A 99 -2.16 17.18 20.96
CA GLU A 99 -2.31 18.50 20.30
C GLU A 99 -3.73 18.60 19.73
N GLN A 100 -4.69 18.71 20.64
CA GLN A 100 -6.01 19.22 20.28
C GLN A 100 -6.46 20.19 21.36
N GLU A 101 -5.75 21.31 21.47
CA GLU A 101 -6.32 22.52 22.02
C GLU A 101 -5.59 23.71 21.42
N LYS A 102 -6.39 24.68 20.94
CA LYS A 102 -6.00 26.04 20.56
C LYS A 102 -5.49 26.26 19.13
N ARG A 103 -6.38 26.12 18.14
CA ARG A 103 -6.49 27.13 17.07
C ARG A 103 -7.96 27.45 16.77
N THR A 104 -8.39 28.52 17.39
CA THR A 104 -9.60 29.29 17.12
C THR A 104 -9.59 29.76 15.66
N SER A 105 -10.69 29.50 14.96
CA SER A 105 -11.00 30.04 13.64
C SER A 105 -11.22 31.56 13.71
N PRO A 106 -10.96 32.29 12.62
CA PRO A 106 -11.82 33.40 12.26
C PRO A 106 -12.41 33.27 10.85
N ALA A 107 -13.73 33.37 10.84
CA ALA A 107 -14.58 34.20 10.00
C ALA A 107 -14.45 34.17 8.46
N ALA A 108 -15.63 33.97 7.86
CA ALA A 108 -15.97 34.08 6.46
C ALA A 108 -15.81 35.50 5.89
N THR A 109 -15.59 35.60 4.58
CA THR A 109 -16.09 36.73 3.79
C THR A 109 -16.67 36.20 2.49
N THR A 110 -17.96 36.45 2.36
CA THR A 110 -18.84 36.28 1.21
C THR A 110 -18.54 37.32 0.14
N LEU A 111 -18.51 36.97 -1.15
CA LEU A 111 -19.02 37.81 -2.25
C LEU A 111 -19.36 36.92 -3.47
N SER A 112 -20.55 37.16 -4.03
CA SER A 112 -21.21 36.43 -5.13
C SER A 112 -21.13 37.28 -6.46
N PRO A 113 -21.89 37.03 -7.57
CA PRO A 113 -21.38 36.39 -8.80
C PRO A 113 -21.65 37.11 -10.17
N SER A 114 -21.07 36.54 -11.26
CA SER A 114 -21.55 36.48 -12.68
C SER A 114 -21.36 37.70 -13.64
N PRO A 115 -21.50 37.61 -15.01
CA PRO A 115 -21.55 36.46 -15.97
C PRO A 115 -20.79 36.61 -17.36
N GLY A 116 -20.40 35.48 -17.96
CA GLY A 116 -20.49 35.11 -19.41
C GLY A 116 -19.54 35.73 -20.48
N PRO A 117 -19.59 35.27 -21.75
CA PRO A 117 -19.16 33.94 -22.24
C PRO A 117 -18.22 34.05 -23.46
N GLU A 118 -17.36 33.05 -23.74
CA GLU A 118 -17.01 32.74 -25.14
C GLU A 118 -16.42 31.34 -25.31
N LYS A 119 -16.93 30.67 -26.34
CA LYS A 119 -16.55 29.35 -26.83
C LYS A 119 -15.19 29.45 -27.49
N GLU A 120 -14.35 28.44 -27.33
CA GLU A 120 -13.89 27.69 -28.51
C GLU A 120 -13.31 26.33 -28.13
N ALA A 121 -13.71 25.36 -28.93
CA ALA A 121 -13.45 23.96 -28.74
C ALA A 121 -12.06 23.60 -29.25
N LEU A 122 -11.31 22.86 -28.44
CA LEU A 122 -10.36 21.87 -28.96
C LEU A 122 -10.41 20.64 -28.05
N SER A 123 -11.37 19.76 -28.33
CA SER A 123 -11.37 18.40 -27.79
C SER A 123 -10.26 17.62 -28.47
N THR A 124 -9.06 17.71 -27.92
CA THR A 124 -8.06 16.65 -28.10
C THR A 124 -8.35 15.63 -27.01
N SER A 125 -9.17 14.62 -27.31
CA SER A 125 -9.33 13.45 -26.46
C SER A 125 -8.03 12.66 -26.48
N VAL A 126 -7.09 13.07 -25.62
CA VAL A 126 -6.02 12.18 -25.18
C VAL A 126 -6.72 11.05 -24.43
N SER A 127 -6.74 9.86 -25.04
CA SER A 127 -7.18 8.63 -24.38
C SER A 127 -6.22 8.30 -23.23
N VAL A 128 -6.45 8.92 -22.08
CA VAL A 128 -5.78 8.52 -20.84
C VAL A 128 -6.33 7.15 -20.48
N SER A 129 -5.46 6.14 -20.56
CA SER A 129 -5.73 4.79 -20.07
C SER A 129 -6.39 4.83 -18.68
N PRO A 130 -7.53 4.14 -18.45
CA PRO A 130 -8.25 4.15 -17.16
C PRO A 130 -7.43 3.64 -15.97
N VAL A 131 -6.27 3.02 -16.23
CA VAL A 131 -5.41 2.33 -15.24
C VAL A 131 -4.46 3.30 -14.51
N ALA A 132 -4.42 4.58 -14.88
CA ALA A 132 -3.41 5.55 -14.41
C ALA A 132 -3.37 5.79 -12.88
N HIS A 133 -4.31 5.23 -12.11
CA HIS A 133 -4.39 5.37 -10.66
C HIS A 133 -4.05 4.09 -9.89
N LEU A 134 -3.90 2.95 -10.57
CA LEU A 134 -3.62 1.67 -9.92
C LEU A 134 -2.13 1.50 -9.67
N LYS A 135 -1.79 0.99 -8.48
CA LYS A 135 -0.40 0.79 -8.06
C LYS A 135 0.01 -0.65 -8.19
N LYS A 136 1.18 -0.89 -8.78
CA LYS A 136 1.79 -2.22 -8.88
C LYS A 136 2.52 -2.56 -7.60
N LYS A 137 2.30 -3.76 -7.08
CA LYS A 137 3.00 -4.26 -5.90
C LYS A 137 4.40 -4.71 -6.26
N VAL A 138 5.41 -4.12 -5.65
CA VAL A 138 6.82 -4.45 -5.92
C VAL A 138 7.51 -4.73 -4.61
N VAL A 139 8.32 -5.78 -4.59
CA VAL A 139 9.24 -6.05 -3.48
C VAL A 139 10.66 -5.74 -3.93
N ILE A 140 11.40 -5.00 -3.10
CA ILE A 140 12.83 -4.78 -3.27
C ILE A 140 13.52 -5.58 -2.17
N ALA A 141 14.27 -6.61 -2.54
CA ALA A 141 15.07 -7.38 -1.60
C ALA A 141 16.27 -6.56 -1.10
N HIS A 142 16.90 -7.03 -0.02
CA HIS A 142 18.19 -6.50 0.39
C HIS A 142 19.20 -6.60 -0.75
N PHE A 143 20.01 -5.56 -0.91
CA PHE A 143 21.08 -5.57 -1.92
C PHE A 143 22.23 -6.42 -1.39
N ASP A 144 22.72 -7.36 -2.22
CA ASP A 144 23.96 -8.09 -1.95
C ASP A 144 25.11 -7.08 -1.90
N ASP A 145 25.67 -6.92 -0.71
CA ASP A 145 26.66 -5.90 -0.42
C ASP A 145 28.06 -6.44 -0.63
N ARG A 146 28.68 -6.02 -1.75
CA ARG A 146 30.07 -6.33 -2.11
C ARG A 146 30.98 -5.12 -1.91
N THR A 147 30.78 -4.42 -0.80
CA THR A 147 31.69 -3.38 -0.31
C THR A 147 33.05 -3.96 0.07
N THR A 148 34.07 -3.09 0.09
CA THR A 148 35.43 -3.47 0.48
C THR A 148 35.68 -3.41 1.99
N SER A 149 34.80 -2.75 2.75
CA SER A 149 34.93 -2.61 4.21
C SER A 149 33.92 -3.50 4.92
N ALA A 150 34.39 -4.46 5.71
CA ALA A 150 33.50 -5.36 6.47
C ALA A 150 32.69 -4.64 7.57
N GLU A 151 33.05 -3.40 7.91
CA GLU A 151 32.36 -2.59 8.92
C GLU A 151 31.21 -1.75 8.32
N GLU A 152 31.19 -1.53 7.00
CA GLU A 152 30.18 -0.70 6.35
C GLU A 152 29.20 -1.59 5.56
N THR A 153 27.96 -1.72 6.03
CA THR A 153 26.87 -2.36 5.28
C THR A 153 25.88 -1.31 4.78
N PHE A 154 25.80 -1.16 3.45
CA PHE A 154 24.91 -0.22 2.77
C PHE A 154 23.72 -0.90 2.10
N GLY A 155 23.69 -2.23 1.96
CA GLY A 155 22.66 -2.94 1.20
C GLY A 155 21.21 -2.61 1.60
N ASP A 156 20.90 -2.67 2.89
CA ASP A 156 19.56 -2.39 3.43
C ASP A 156 19.20 -0.91 3.29
N TRP A 157 20.14 -0.06 3.69
CA TRP A 157 19.99 1.40 3.56
C TRP A 157 19.77 1.83 2.12
N LEU A 158 20.45 1.20 1.16
CA LEU A 158 20.32 1.47 -0.27
C LEU A 158 18.92 1.07 -0.77
N ALA A 159 18.41 -0.09 -0.36
CA ALA A 159 17.05 -0.53 -0.69
C ALA A 159 16.02 0.50 -0.18
N GLU A 160 16.13 0.93 1.07
CA GLU A 160 15.25 1.95 1.66
C GLU A 160 15.36 3.30 0.97
N ARG A 161 16.58 3.74 0.66
CA ARG A 161 16.85 4.99 -0.05
C ARG A 161 16.24 4.97 -1.45
N LEU A 162 16.37 3.86 -2.17
CA LEU A 162 15.77 3.66 -3.49
C LEU A 162 14.24 3.65 -3.41
N MET A 163 13.64 2.95 -2.44
CA MET A 163 12.20 2.96 -2.22
C MET A 163 11.69 4.39 -1.96
N LYS A 164 12.37 5.14 -1.10
CA LYS A 164 12.03 6.54 -0.79
C LYS A 164 12.09 7.43 -2.03
N GLU A 165 13.16 7.34 -2.81
CA GLU A 165 13.33 8.09 -4.06
C GLU A 165 12.22 7.75 -5.06
N MET A 166 11.89 6.47 -5.19
CA MET A 166 10.82 5.97 -6.07
C MET A 166 9.45 6.48 -5.64
N THR A 167 9.10 6.39 -4.36
CA THR A 167 7.81 6.86 -3.84
C THR A 167 7.64 8.38 -3.99
N GLN A 168 8.73 9.14 -3.91
CA GLN A 168 8.69 10.59 -4.15
C GLN A 168 8.46 10.96 -5.61
N ARG A 169 8.91 10.11 -6.56
CA ARG A 169 8.84 10.38 -8.00
C ARG A 169 7.66 9.72 -8.71
N SER A 170 7.23 8.54 -8.25
CA SER A 170 6.20 7.73 -8.89
C SER A 170 5.12 7.34 -7.89
N PHE A 171 3.88 7.64 -8.26
CA PHE A 171 2.70 7.24 -7.49
C PHE A 171 2.12 5.90 -7.93
N GLN A 172 2.75 5.19 -8.88
CA GLN A 172 2.23 3.96 -9.50
C GLN A 172 2.80 2.67 -8.92
N VAL A 173 3.62 2.76 -7.86
CA VAL A 173 4.23 1.60 -7.20
C VAL A 173 3.82 1.57 -5.73
N LEU A 174 3.47 0.38 -5.25
CA LEU A 174 3.24 0.06 -3.85
C LEU A 174 4.34 -0.91 -3.41
N PHE A 175 5.22 -0.47 -2.51
CA PHE A 175 6.27 -1.34 -2.00
C PHE A 175 5.71 -2.29 -0.93
N VAL A 176 5.94 -3.59 -1.13
CA VAL A 176 5.64 -4.62 -0.13
C VAL A 176 6.87 -4.81 0.74
N ASP A 177 6.65 -4.90 2.05
CA ASP A 177 7.71 -5.09 3.04
C ASP A 177 8.47 -6.40 2.78
N TYR A 178 9.77 -6.28 2.50
CA TYR A 178 10.61 -7.44 2.22
C TYR A 178 10.75 -8.35 3.43
N GLN A 179 10.76 -7.81 4.65
CA GLN A 179 10.91 -8.61 5.86
C GLN A 179 9.70 -9.54 6.06
N MET A 180 8.49 -9.05 5.77
CA MET A 180 7.28 -9.88 5.71
C MET A 180 7.44 -11.04 4.72
N VAL A 181 7.88 -10.72 3.51
CA VAL A 181 8.05 -11.70 2.43
C VAL A 181 9.08 -12.75 2.83
N LYS A 182 10.21 -12.32 3.39
CA LYS A 182 11.27 -13.19 3.88
C LYS A 182 10.78 -14.15 4.96
N GLU A 183 10.11 -13.64 6.00
CA GLU A 183 9.54 -14.48 7.07
C GLU A 183 8.51 -15.48 6.55
N PHE A 184 7.72 -15.09 5.55
CA PHE A 184 6.79 -15.99 4.88
C PHE A 184 7.52 -17.11 4.13
N LEU A 185 8.55 -16.77 3.37
CA LEU A 185 9.35 -17.75 2.63
C LEU A 185 10.11 -18.70 3.55
N GLU A 186 10.70 -18.20 4.63
CA GLU A 186 11.37 -19.02 5.64
C GLU A 186 10.42 -20.07 6.26
N LYS A 187 9.15 -19.71 6.48
CA LYS A 187 8.13 -20.63 6.99
C LYS A 187 7.67 -21.68 5.96
N LYS A 188 7.72 -21.38 4.67
CA LYS A 188 7.18 -22.24 3.60
C LYS A 188 8.23 -23.08 2.89
N GLU A 189 9.40 -22.51 2.63
CA GLU A 189 10.48 -23.08 1.81
C GLU A 189 11.80 -23.23 2.59
N GLY A 190 11.85 -22.77 3.85
CA GLY A 190 13.07 -22.77 4.67
C GLY A 190 14.02 -21.62 4.37
N SER A 191 15.19 -21.61 5.00
CA SER A 191 16.13 -20.47 4.97
C SER A 191 16.97 -20.35 3.68
N SER A 192 16.87 -21.29 2.73
CA SER A 192 17.65 -21.32 1.48
C SER A 192 16.80 -20.98 0.24
N SER A 193 15.84 -20.08 0.39
CA SER A 193 14.87 -19.79 -0.67
C SER A 193 15.49 -18.84 -1.73
N ASP A 194 15.75 -19.35 -2.93
CA ASP A 194 16.27 -18.55 -4.04
C ASP A 194 15.16 -17.69 -4.67
N LEU A 195 15.19 -16.39 -4.37
CA LEU A 195 14.19 -15.42 -4.82
C LEU A 195 14.10 -15.30 -6.34
N ASP A 196 15.15 -15.72 -7.07
CA ASP A 196 15.12 -15.68 -8.52
C ASP A 196 14.42 -16.89 -9.16
N SER A 197 14.05 -17.88 -8.35
CA SER A 197 13.37 -19.08 -8.82
C SER A 197 11.94 -18.78 -9.32
N PRO A 198 11.52 -19.39 -10.45
CA PRO A 198 10.15 -19.23 -10.96
C PRO A 198 9.08 -19.73 -9.97
N LYS A 199 9.42 -20.71 -9.13
CA LYS A 199 8.54 -21.24 -8.09
C LYS A 199 8.20 -20.17 -7.06
N ILE A 200 9.21 -19.48 -6.52
CA ILE A 200 9.01 -18.40 -5.55
C ILE A 200 8.28 -17.24 -6.20
N SER A 201 8.68 -16.86 -7.42
CA SER A 201 8.00 -15.81 -8.18
C SER A 201 6.49 -16.06 -8.32
N LYS A 202 6.11 -17.29 -8.69
CA LYS A 202 4.70 -17.70 -8.78
C LYS A 202 4.00 -17.63 -7.43
N MET A 203 4.62 -18.17 -6.38
CA MET A 203 4.06 -18.15 -5.02
C MET A 203 3.84 -16.73 -4.50
N LEU A 204 4.80 -15.82 -4.71
CA LEU A 204 4.68 -14.43 -4.29
C LEU A 204 3.61 -13.66 -5.09
N SER A 205 3.44 -14.00 -6.37
CA SER A 205 2.32 -13.51 -7.18
C SER A 205 0.97 -13.97 -6.62
N GLU A 206 0.84 -15.26 -6.31
CA GLU A 206 -0.37 -15.89 -5.77
C GLU A 206 -0.74 -15.29 -4.41
N VAL A 207 0.18 -15.37 -3.45
CA VAL A 207 -0.08 -15.02 -2.06
C VAL A 207 -0.21 -13.52 -1.84
N PHE A 208 0.70 -12.71 -2.39
CA PHE A 208 0.78 -11.28 -2.08
C PHE A 208 0.27 -10.38 -3.21
N GLY A 209 0.04 -10.91 -4.41
CA GLY A 209 -0.25 -10.10 -5.58
C GLY A 209 0.94 -9.26 -6.03
N ILE A 210 2.16 -9.66 -5.66
CA ILE A 210 3.38 -8.98 -6.09
C ILE A 210 3.48 -9.10 -7.61
N HIS A 211 3.80 -7.99 -8.28
CA HIS A 211 3.97 -7.89 -9.73
C HIS A 211 5.44 -8.04 -10.14
N ALA A 212 6.36 -7.53 -9.32
CA ALA A 212 7.79 -7.63 -9.59
C ALA A 212 8.62 -7.82 -8.32
N ILE A 213 9.70 -8.59 -8.46
CA ILE A 213 10.77 -8.72 -7.48
C ILE A 213 11.99 -7.99 -8.03
N VAL A 214 12.59 -7.14 -7.22
CA VAL A 214 13.85 -6.46 -7.53
C VAL A 214 14.94 -7.03 -6.64
N LEU A 215 15.93 -7.66 -7.25
CA LEU A 215 17.16 -8.13 -6.60
C LEU A 215 18.30 -7.19 -6.99
N GLY A 216 19.15 -6.83 -6.04
CA GLY A 216 20.20 -5.85 -6.25
C GLY A 216 21.55 -6.34 -5.77
N GLU A 217 22.61 -5.88 -6.42
CA GLU A 217 24.00 -6.05 -6.00
C GLU A 217 24.68 -4.68 -5.96
N LEU A 218 25.38 -4.38 -4.87
CA LEU A 218 26.14 -3.15 -4.68
C LEU A 218 27.64 -3.47 -4.72
N SER A 219 28.39 -2.74 -5.55
CA SER A 219 29.86 -2.77 -5.58
C SER A 219 30.42 -1.38 -5.28
N GLY A 220 31.34 -1.30 -4.32
CA GLY A 220 31.81 -0.03 -3.75
C GLY A 220 30.98 0.40 -2.54
N PRO A 221 31.15 1.63 -2.00
CA PRO A 221 31.87 2.74 -2.59
C PRO A 221 33.39 2.62 -2.57
N TYR A 222 34.00 2.86 -3.72
CA TYR A 222 35.45 3.00 -3.88
C TYR A 222 35.81 4.48 -3.81
N VAL A 223 36.56 4.89 -2.80
CA VAL A 223 36.96 6.28 -2.60
C VAL A 223 38.42 6.48 -3.05
N PHE A 224 38.64 7.51 -3.86
CA PHE A 224 39.96 7.93 -4.30
C PHE A 224 40.25 9.31 -3.74
N THR A 225 41.27 9.38 -2.89
CA THR A 225 41.64 10.61 -2.21
C THR A 225 43.02 11.08 -2.65
N THR A 226 43.10 12.34 -3.04
CA THR A 226 44.35 13.03 -3.41
C THR A 226 44.68 14.03 -2.32
N LYS A 227 45.81 13.82 -1.63
CA LYS A 227 46.35 14.79 -0.66
C LYS A 227 46.90 15.99 -1.41
N GLY A 228 46.42 17.19 -1.08
CA GLY A 228 46.96 18.43 -1.62
C GLY A 228 48.42 18.65 -1.20
N THR A 229 49.23 19.27 -2.05
CA THR A 229 50.54 19.78 -1.64
C THR A 229 50.37 20.91 -0.62
N LYS A 230 51.34 21.04 0.32
CA LYS A 230 51.35 21.94 1.50
C LYS A 230 50.34 23.10 1.41
N GLY A 231 49.23 22.99 2.15
CA GLY A 231 48.21 24.04 2.30
C GLY A 231 46.95 23.87 1.46
N GLN A 232 46.87 22.86 0.58
CA GLN A 232 45.62 22.52 -0.13
C GLN A 232 44.84 21.44 0.60
N ASP A 233 43.52 21.66 0.69
CA ASP A 233 42.57 20.70 1.24
C ASP A 233 42.58 19.37 0.47
N GLU A 234 42.43 18.29 1.23
CA GLU A 234 42.24 16.95 0.69
C GLU A 234 41.04 16.92 -0.27
N THR A 235 41.22 16.25 -1.40
CA THR A 235 40.18 16.11 -2.42
C THR A 235 39.85 14.64 -2.60
N SER A 236 38.58 14.28 -2.41
CA SER A 236 38.09 12.91 -2.54
C SER A 236 37.08 12.80 -3.67
N THR A 237 37.05 11.64 -4.31
CA THR A 237 36.04 11.23 -5.30
C THR A 237 35.59 9.83 -4.96
N ALA A 238 34.36 9.46 -5.33
CA ALA A 238 33.84 8.12 -5.08
C ALA A 238 33.16 7.53 -6.30
N ILE A 239 33.26 6.20 -6.43
CA ILE A 239 32.61 5.40 -7.46
C ILE A 239 31.82 4.28 -6.80
N ILE A 240 30.56 4.14 -7.18
CA ILE A 240 29.74 2.96 -6.89
C ILE A 240 29.20 2.39 -8.19
N LYS A 241 28.95 1.09 -8.18
CA LYS A 241 28.22 0.39 -9.23
C LYS A 241 27.10 -0.40 -8.57
N ILE A 242 25.90 -0.24 -9.09
CA ILE A 242 24.71 -0.95 -8.65
C ILE A 242 24.16 -1.73 -9.83
N GLU A 243 23.96 -3.03 -9.65
CA GLU A 243 23.28 -3.89 -10.61
C GLU A 243 21.95 -4.35 -10.01
N MET A 244 20.90 -4.41 -10.83
CA MET A 244 19.59 -4.89 -10.39
C MET A 244 18.98 -5.83 -11.42
N LYS A 245 18.41 -6.93 -10.95
CA LYS A 245 17.57 -7.85 -11.72
C LYS A 245 16.10 -7.58 -11.37
N ILE A 246 15.29 -7.27 -12.37
CA ILE A 246 13.84 -7.13 -12.24
C ILE A 246 13.20 -8.42 -12.76
N ILE A 247 12.44 -9.08 -11.90
CA ILE A 247 11.77 -10.34 -12.20
C ILE A 247 10.27 -10.08 -12.23
N ASP A 248 9.63 -10.40 -13.34
CA ASP A 248 8.18 -10.39 -13.46
C ASP A 248 7.63 -11.66 -12.79
N THR A 249 6.88 -11.47 -11.69
CA THR A 249 6.32 -12.60 -10.93
C THR A 249 5.19 -13.30 -11.68
N PHE A 250 4.56 -12.61 -12.62
CA PHE A 250 3.48 -13.16 -13.41
C PHE A 250 4.01 -14.24 -14.37
N SER A 251 5.11 -13.96 -15.07
CA SER A 251 5.76 -14.91 -15.99
C SER A 251 6.86 -15.76 -15.35
N GLY A 252 7.38 -15.35 -14.19
CA GLY A 252 8.55 -15.95 -13.53
C GLY A 252 9.86 -15.70 -14.27
N LYS A 253 9.90 -14.72 -15.19
CA LYS A 253 11.07 -14.42 -16.03
C LYS A 253 11.72 -13.11 -15.62
N ILE A 254 13.01 -13.00 -15.91
CA ILE A 254 13.74 -11.74 -15.80
C ILE A 254 13.20 -10.79 -16.86
N LEU A 255 12.58 -9.71 -16.42
CA LEU A 255 12.11 -8.62 -17.28
C LEU A 255 13.30 -7.83 -17.83
N LYS A 256 14.21 -7.43 -16.94
CA LYS A 256 15.39 -6.63 -17.30
C LYS A 256 16.46 -6.69 -16.22
N THR A 257 17.72 -6.62 -16.64
CA THR A 257 18.85 -6.28 -15.77
C THR A 257 19.25 -4.82 -16.00
N LEU A 258 19.26 -4.03 -14.94
CA LEU A 258 19.70 -2.64 -14.93
C LEU A 258 21.09 -2.56 -14.30
N SER A 259 21.93 -1.68 -14.82
CA SER A 259 23.23 -1.35 -14.22
C SER A 259 23.38 0.15 -14.21
N ALA A 260 23.82 0.70 -13.07
CA ALA A 260 24.07 2.11 -12.89
C ALA A 260 25.43 2.31 -12.21
N GLN A 261 26.21 3.24 -12.75
CA GLN A 261 27.49 3.67 -12.19
C GLN A 261 27.56 5.19 -12.30
N ASN A 262 28.04 5.86 -11.26
CA ASN A 262 28.21 7.31 -11.30
C ASN A 262 29.46 7.72 -12.08
N ALA A 263 29.41 8.92 -12.66
CA ALA A 263 30.62 9.60 -13.13
C ALA A 263 31.45 10.07 -11.92
N ILE A 264 32.78 10.10 -12.09
CA ILE A 264 33.74 10.49 -11.04
C ILE A 264 33.73 12.00 -10.79
N VAL A 265 33.64 12.80 -11.85
CA VAL A 265 33.76 14.27 -11.76
C VAL A 265 32.69 14.88 -10.84
N PRO A 266 31.40 14.50 -10.91
CA PRO A 266 30.36 15.05 -10.04
C PRO A 266 30.43 14.61 -8.57
N THR A 267 31.30 13.65 -8.22
CA THR A 267 31.50 13.20 -6.83
C THR A 267 32.74 13.81 -6.19
N LYS A 268 33.40 14.75 -6.88
CA LYS A 268 34.58 15.45 -6.38
C LYS A 268 34.20 16.41 -5.25
N GLU A 269 34.70 16.12 -4.06
CA GLU A 269 34.47 16.91 -2.85
C GLU A 269 35.82 17.31 -2.23
N ARG A 270 35.87 18.43 -1.51
CA ARG A 270 37.08 18.97 -0.87
C ARG A 270 36.86 19.32 0.60
N GLY A 271 37.95 19.35 1.36
CA GLY A 271 37.96 19.80 2.75
C GLY A 271 37.66 18.68 3.72
N ALA A 272 37.32 19.03 4.96
CA ALA A 272 37.02 18.03 5.99
C ALA A 272 35.85 17.11 5.59
N PHE A 273 36.01 15.80 5.84
CA PHE A 273 35.04 14.75 5.50
C PHE A 273 34.74 14.68 4.00
N SER A 274 35.74 14.97 3.15
CA SER A 274 35.56 14.95 1.69
C SER A 274 35.22 13.55 1.18
N ASP A 275 35.72 12.52 1.83
CA ASP A 275 35.45 11.12 1.56
C ASP A 275 34.00 10.73 1.82
N GLU A 276 33.42 11.01 3.00
CA GLU A 276 32.00 10.70 3.25
C GLU A 276 31.08 11.53 2.35
N LYS A 277 31.41 12.80 2.11
CA LYS A 277 30.66 13.64 1.16
C LYS A 277 30.70 13.06 -0.25
N ALA A 278 31.86 12.63 -0.71
CA ALA A 278 32.01 12.00 -2.04
C ALA A 278 31.19 10.70 -2.13
N LYS A 279 31.23 9.84 -1.08
CA LYS A 279 30.38 8.63 -0.99
C LYS A 279 28.90 9.00 -1.11
N GLY A 280 28.42 9.97 -0.32
CA GLY A 280 27.04 10.44 -0.35
C GLY A 280 26.61 10.93 -1.73
N ARG A 281 27.44 11.74 -2.40
CA ARG A 281 27.20 12.19 -3.79
C ARG A 281 27.11 11.04 -4.78
N ALA A 282 27.98 10.04 -4.65
CA ALA A 282 27.96 8.87 -5.53
C ALA A 282 26.64 8.10 -5.41
N PHE A 283 26.15 7.88 -4.18
CA PHE A 283 24.86 7.26 -3.92
C PHE A 283 23.70 8.09 -4.48
N ASP A 284 23.63 9.39 -4.18
CA ASP A 284 22.52 10.24 -4.64
C ASP A 284 22.40 10.25 -6.17
N LEU A 285 23.53 10.37 -6.88
CA LEU A 285 23.54 10.37 -8.35
C LEU A 285 23.11 9.02 -8.92
N THR A 286 23.63 7.92 -8.38
CA THR A 286 23.35 6.58 -8.89
C THR A 286 21.91 6.16 -8.58
N VAL A 287 21.41 6.38 -7.36
CA VAL A 287 20.03 6.08 -6.96
C VAL A 287 19.03 6.90 -7.77
N SER A 288 19.29 8.20 -8.00
CA SER A 288 18.45 9.07 -8.84
C SER A 288 18.31 8.56 -10.29
N ASN A 289 19.38 7.99 -10.84
CA ASN A 289 19.36 7.41 -12.19
C ASN A 289 18.68 6.04 -12.20
N LEU A 290 18.97 5.21 -11.21
CA LEU A 290 18.42 3.87 -11.05
C LEU A 290 16.90 3.92 -10.85
N SER A 291 16.40 4.82 -10.01
CA SER A 291 14.96 5.02 -9.78
C SER A 291 14.22 5.37 -11.07
N ARG A 292 14.78 6.26 -11.90
CA ARG A 292 14.18 6.61 -13.20
C ARG A 292 14.13 5.42 -14.15
N SER A 293 15.17 4.60 -14.18
CA SER A 293 15.21 3.40 -15.03
C SER A 293 14.27 2.32 -14.51
N LEU A 294 14.25 2.08 -13.19
CA LEU A 294 13.36 1.12 -12.55
C LEU A 294 11.88 1.48 -12.78
N SER A 295 11.49 2.73 -12.57
CA SER A 295 10.12 3.17 -12.82
C SER A 295 9.67 2.88 -14.25
N ARG A 296 10.52 3.20 -15.24
CA ARG A 296 10.21 2.95 -16.66
C ARG A 296 10.01 1.46 -16.98
N GLU A 297 10.78 0.58 -16.35
CA GLU A 297 10.62 -0.86 -16.54
C GLU A 297 9.36 -1.39 -15.83
N LEU A 298 9.08 -0.91 -14.61
CA LEU A 298 7.85 -1.28 -13.88
C LEU A 298 6.58 -0.77 -14.57
N ASP A 299 6.64 0.35 -15.29
CA ASP A 299 5.51 0.89 -16.05
C ASP A 299 5.09 -0.03 -17.21
N ARG A 300 5.99 -0.87 -17.71
CA ARG A 300 5.71 -1.85 -18.78
C ARG A 300 4.92 -3.07 -18.31
N LEU A 301 4.87 -3.32 -17.00
CA LEU A 301 4.12 -4.45 -16.46
C LEU A 301 2.62 -4.18 -16.53
N ASP A 302 1.85 -5.21 -16.86
CA ASP A 302 0.41 -5.17 -16.71
C ASP A 302 0.05 -5.12 -15.22
N TRP A 303 -0.92 -4.29 -14.85
CA TRP A 303 -1.51 -4.34 -13.52
C TRP A 303 -2.46 -5.55 -13.41
N PHE A 304 -2.39 -6.26 -12.28
CA PHE A 304 -3.33 -7.33 -11.93
C PHE A 304 -3.49 -7.46 -10.41
N CYS A 305 -4.54 -8.15 -9.99
CA CYS A 305 -4.67 -8.67 -8.62
C CYS A 305 -5.24 -10.09 -8.67
N ARG A 306 -5.42 -10.72 -7.52
CA ARG A 306 -5.89 -12.11 -7.40
C ARG A 306 -7.01 -12.28 -6.39
N VAL A 307 -7.80 -13.32 -6.63
CA VAL A 307 -8.77 -13.83 -5.66
C VAL A 307 -8.02 -14.52 -4.53
N ALA A 308 -8.02 -13.90 -3.35
CA ALA A 308 -7.34 -14.42 -2.17
C ALA A 308 -8.17 -15.47 -1.42
N LYS A 309 -9.50 -15.34 -1.43
CA LYS A 309 -10.45 -16.26 -0.79
C LYS A 309 -11.84 -16.08 -1.40
N VAL A 310 -12.62 -17.15 -1.45
CA VAL A 310 -14.04 -17.08 -1.84
C VAL A 310 -14.90 -17.61 -0.69
N ASP A 311 -15.85 -16.80 -0.20
CA ASP A 311 -16.74 -17.14 0.91
C ASP A 311 -18.19 -16.87 0.53
N GLY A 312 -18.95 -17.92 0.20
CA GLY A 312 -20.31 -17.78 -0.33
C GLY A 312 -20.35 -16.98 -1.63
N GLU A 313 -20.92 -15.78 -1.58
CA GLU A 313 -21.02 -14.81 -2.69
C GLU A 313 -19.95 -13.71 -2.64
N GLU A 314 -19.22 -13.62 -1.52
CA GLU A 314 -18.17 -12.63 -1.31
C GLU A 314 -16.83 -13.15 -1.85
N VAL A 315 -16.20 -12.36 -2.72
CA VAL A 315 -14.89 -12.68 -3.30
C VAL A 315 -13.86 -11.72 -2.70
N TYR A 316 -12.93 -12.25 -1.92
CA TYR A 316 -11.88 -11.48 -1.27
C TYR A 316 -10.70 -11.33 -2.23
N ILE A 317 -10.23 -10.10 -2.41
CA ILE A 317 -9.22 -9.73 -3.41
C ILE A 317 -8.01 -9.13 -2.68
N ASN A 318 -6.80 -9.53 -3.10
CA ASN A 318 -5.54 -9.06 -2.53
C ASN A 318 -5.11 -7.67 -3.06
N ALA A 319 -6.06 -6.77 -3.27
CA ALA A 319 -5.83 -5.39 -3.63
C ALA A 319 -6.96 -4.54 -3.04
N GLY A 320 -6.65 -3.31 -2.62
CA GLY A 320 -7.62 -2.41 -2.02
C GLY A 320 -7.23 -0.95 -2.20
N LYS A 321 -7.44 -0.16 -1.15
CA LYS A 321 -7.28 1.31 -1.18
C LYS A 321 -5.86 1.73 -1.56
N LEU A 322 -4.83 1.07 -1.03
CA LEU A 322 -3.44 1.40 -1.35
C LEU A 322 -3.05 1.03 -2.80
N SER A 323 -3.58 -0.07 -3.31
CA SER A 323 -3.45 -0.46 -4.73
C SER A 323 -4.23 0.45 -5.67
N GLY A 324 -5.07 1.36 -5.14
CA GLY A 324 -5.85 2.33 -5.92
C GLY A 324 -7.26 1.88 -6.27
N LEU A 325 -7.70 0.70 -5.82
CA LEU A 325 -9.07 0.23 -6.08
C LEU A 325 -10.11 1.08 -5.35
N ARG A 326 -11.28 1.22 -5.99
CA ARG A 326 -12.44 1.94 -5.47
C ARG A 326 -13.68 1.06 -5.48
N VAL A 327 -14.60 1.35 -4.56
CA VAL A 327 -15.94 0.74 -4.58
C VAL A 327 -16.63 1.12 -5.89
N GLY A 328 -17.22 0.13 -6.56
CA GLY A 328 -17.86 0.27 -7.86
C GLY A 328 -16.97 -0.10 -9.05
N ASP A 329 -15.65 -0.25 -8.86
CA ASP A 329 -14.74 -0.70 -9.92
C ASP A 329 -15.16 -2.09 -10.42
N MET A 330 -15.12 -2.27 -11.74
CA MET A 330 -15.46 -3.52 -12.40
C MET A 330 -14.20 -4.27 -12.76
N MET A 331 -14.16 -5.56 -12.42
CA MET A 331 -13.01 -6.43 -12.58
C MET A 331 -13.37 -7.58 -13.50
N GLU A 332 -12.54 -7.86 -14.48
CA GLU A 332 -12.62 -9.04 -15.33
C GLU A 332 -11.81 -10.18 -14.70
N VAL A 333 -12.44 -11.34 -14.59
CA VAL A 333 -11.86 -12.53 -13.96
C VAL A 333 -11.32 -13.46 -15.04
N PHE A 334 -10.06 -13.86 -14.90
CA PHE A 334 -9.37 -14.76 -15.79
C PHE A 334 -8.87 -15.97 -15.01
N GLN A 335 -9.04 -17.16 -15.60
CA GLN A 335 -8.44 -18.36 -15.05
C GLN A 335 -6.90 -18.28 -15.16
N PRO A 336 -6.14 -18.70 -14.13
CA PRO A 336 -4.69 -18.81 -14.23
C PRO A 336 -4.37 -19.91 -15.25
N GLY A 337 -3.88 -19.51 -16.43
CA GLY A 337 -3.42 -20.41 -17.49
C GLY A 337 -1.90 -20.52 -17.50
N SER A 338 -1.38 -21.52 -18.21
CA SER A 338 0.05 -21.67 -18.44
C SER A 338 0.60 -20.48 -19.25
N PRO A 339 1.88 -20.09 -19.09
CA PRO A 339 2.48 -19.03 -19.89
C PRO A 339 2.32 -19.31 -21.40
N GLY A 340 1.55 -18.47 -22.10
CA GLY A 340 1.29 -18.63 -23.54
C GLY A 340 -0.11 -19.12 -23.92
N GLU A 341 -0.92 -19.57 -22.96
CA GLU A 341 -2.32 -19.92 -23.21
C GLU A 341 -3.23 -18.68 -23.21
N ARG A 342 -4.21 -18.68 -24.11
CA ARG A 342 -5.22 -17.61 -24.19
C ARG A 342 -6.12 -17.73 -22.97
N ARG A 343 -5.95 -16.81 -22.02
CA ARG A 343 -6.72 -16.79 -20.77
C ARG A 343 -8.20 -16.69 -21.07
N LEU A 344 -8.96 -17.62 -20.51
CA LEU A 344 -10.41 -17.63 -20.62
C LEU A 344 -10.99 -16.67 -19.57
N MET A 345 -11.78 -15.72 -20.04
CA MET A 345 -12.57 -14.85 -19.17
C MET A 345 -13.68 -15.68 -18.54
N ARG A 346 -13.71 -15.74 -17.20
CA ARG A 346 -14.72 -16.49 -16.44
C ARG A 346 -15.93 -15.65 -16.08
N GLY A 347 -15.73 -14.35 -15.84
CA GLY A 347 -16.80 -13.49 -15.37
C GLY A 347 -16.34 -12.06 -15.09
N LYS A 348 -17.27 -11.29 -14.52
CA LYS A 348 -17.07 -9.91 -14.06
C LYS A 348 -17.50 -9.77 -12.60
N ILE A 349 -16.67 -9.11 -11.82
CA ILE A 349 -16.90 -8.82 -10.40
C ILE A 349 -16.94 -7.31 -10.22
N GLN A 350 -17.83 -6.82 -9.36
CA GLN A 350 -17.81 -5.42 -8.93
C GLN A 350 -17.24 -5.32 -7.51
N ILE A 351 -16.31 -4.40 -7.29
CA ILE A 351 -15.81 -4.10 -5.94
C ILE A 351 -16.93 -3.49 -5.11
N SER A 352 -17.32 -4.18 -4.05
CA SER A 352 -18.42 -3.77 -3.17
C SER A 352 -17.95 -3.06 -1.91
N THR A 353 -16.80 -3.48 -1.37
CA THR A 353 -16.25 -2.95 -0.11
C THR A 353 -14.73 -2.97 -0.16
N LEU A 354 -14.09 -1.93 0.35
CA LEU A 354 -12.65 -1.92 0.66
C LEU A 354 -12.50 -2.19 2.16
N PHE A 355 -11.52 -3.00 2.56
CA PHE A 355 -11.27 -3.24 3.99
C PHE A 355 -9.77 -3.40 4.26
N GLY A 356 -9.37 -3.02 5.47
CA GLY A 356 -7.97 -2.76 5.76
C GLY A 356 -7.37 -1.69 4.86
N MET A 357 -6.06 -1.74 4.65
CA MET A 357 -5.37 -0.79 3.77
C MET A 357 -5.31 -1.27 2.32
N ASP A 358 -5.23 -2.59 2.07
CA ASP A 358 -5.01 -3.08 0.72
C ASP A 358 -5.71 -4.41 0.37
N ALA A 359 -6.91 -4.60 0.92
CA ALA A 359 -7.81 -5.69 0.54
C ALA A 359 -9.19 -5.15 0.15
N SER A 360 -9.94 -5.96 -0.60
CA SER A 360 -11.30 -5.61 -1.02
C SER A 360 -12.19 -6.83 -1.19
N ILE A 361 -13.49 -6.59 -1.19
CA ILE A 361 -14.53 -7.60 -1.39
C ILE A 361 -15.31 -7.26 -2.64
N GLY A 362 -15.29 -8.19 -3.58
CA GLY A 362 -16.07 -8.15 -4.80
C GLY A 362 -17.34 -8.99 -4.71
N ARG A 363 -18.31 -8.66 -5.56
CA ARG A 363 -19.50 -9.48 -5.83
C ARG A 363 -19.54 -9.84 -7.31
N LEU A 364 -19.87 -11.11 -7.59
CA LEU A 364 -20.05 -11.57 -8.96
C LEU A 364 -21.26 -10.88 -9.59
N ILE A 365 -21.05 -10.24 -10.74
CA ILE A 365 -22.12 -9.60 -11.51
C ILE A 365 -22.49 -10.45 -12.73
N GLN A 366 -21.51 -11.09 -13.35
CA GLN A 366 -21.71 -11.87 -14.56
C GLN A 366 -20.71 -13.03 -14.64
N GLY A 367 -21.14 -14.16 -15.20
CA GLY A 367 -20.28 -15.29 -15.51
C GLY A 367 -20.25 -16.35 -14.40
N LYS A 368 -19.18 -17.16 -14.40
CA LYS A 368 -18.99 -18.25 -13.43
C LYS A 368 -18.39 -17.72 -12.15
N LYS A 369 -18.66 -18.44 -11.05
CA LYS A 369 -18.00 -18.20 -9.77
C LYS A 369 -16.47 -18.28 -9.93
N PRO A 370 -15.72 -17.27 -9.45
CA PRO A 370 -14.26 -17.31 -9.43
C PRO A 370 -13.76 -18.39 -8.50
N ASP A 371 -12.61 -18.97 -8.84
CA ASP A 371 -11.85 -19.81 -7.93
C ASP A 371 -10.73 -19.00 -7.26
N GLU A 372 -10.15 -19.54 -6.20
CA GLU A 372 -8.97 -18.96 -5.57
C GLU A 372 -7.82 -18.87 -6.58
N GLU A 373 -6.99 -17.83 -6.45
CA GLU A 373 -5.88 -17.50 -7.35
C GLU A 373 -6.26 -17.06 -8.77
N ASP A 374 -7.57 -16.99 -9.09
CA ASP A 374 -8.04 -16.37 -10.33
C ASP A 374 -7.51 -14.92 -10.43
N ILE A 375 -7.10 -14.55 -11.64
CA ILE A 375 -6.48 -13.25 -11.92
C ILE A 375 -7.59 -12.25 -12.22
N LEU A 376 -7.54 -11.09 -11.58
CA LEU A 376 -8.44 -9.98 -11.87
C LEU A 376 -7.67 -8.84 -12.53
N LYS A 377 -8.26 -8.28 -13.60
CA LYS A 377 -7.83 -7.04 -14.23
C LYS A 377 -8.97 -6.03 -14.22
N LEU A 378 -8.65 -4.75 -14.17
CA LEU A 378 -9.66 -3.69 -14.28
C LEU A 378 -10.32 -3.79 -15.67
N ALA A 379 -11.65 -3.83 -15.71
CA ALA A 379 -12.38 -3.83 -16.97
C ALA A 379 -12.08 -2.54 -17.73
N GLY A 380 -11.75 -2.66 -19.02
CA GLY A 380 -11.71 -1.49 -19.89
C GLY A 380 -13.10 -0.84 -19.92
N ARG A 381 -13.18 0.47 -19.72
CA ARG A 381 -14.42 1.18 -20.07
C ARG A 381 -14.55 1.09 -21.58
N GLU A 382 -15.56 0.36 -22.08
CA GLU A 382 -16.02 0.56 -23.44
C GLU A 382 -16.38 2.05 -23.57
N GLY A 383 -15.60 2.76 -24.38
CA GLY A 383 -15.84 4.16 -24.67
C GLY A 383 -17.21 4.27 -25.34
N THR A 384 -18.13 4.98 -24.68
CA THR A 384 -19.33 5.53 -25.31
C THR A 384 -18.97 6.70 -26.20
#